data_AF-A0A3D5URI9-F1
#
_entry.id   AF-A0A3D5URI9-F1
#
_cell.length_a   1.000
_cell.length_b   1.000
_cell.length_c   1.000
_cell.angle_alpha   90.00
_cell.angle_beta   90.00
_cell.angle_gamma   90.00
#
_symmetry.space_group_name_H-M   'P 1'
#
loop_
_entity.id
_entity.type
_entity.pdbx_description
1 polymer ?
#
loop_
_entity_poly.entity_id
_entity_poly.type
_entity_poly.pdbx_seq_one_letter_code
_entity_poly.pdbx_strand_id
1 'polypeptide(L)'
;CAYRPRTRKPILPKFAAGTSEADELRRQAHEGLTARLAEQEGVAPEEEYRQRLDFELDVIIKMDFPGYFLIVADFIKWAKAQDIPVGPGRGSGAGSVVAWSLTITDLDPLRFGLLFERFLNPERVSMPDFD
;
A
#
# COMPACT_ATOMS: atom_id res chain seq x y z
N CYS A 1 38.87 -3.87 -21.84
CA CYS A 1 38.46 -4.26 -20.48
C CYS A 1 36.99 -4.66 -20.49
N ALA A 2 36.64 -5.83 -19.93
CA ALA A 2 35.25 -6.24 -19.73
C ALA A 2 34.95 -6.27 -18.23
N TYR A 3 33.95 -5.50 -17.80
CA TYR A 3 33.45 -5.48 -16.43
C TYR A 3 31.95 -5.79 -16.46
N ARG A 4 31.51 -6.78 -15.68
CA ARG A 4 30.09 -7.15 -15.53
C ARG A 4 29.59 -6.67 -14.16
N PRO A 5 28.56 -5.82 -14.10
CA PRO A 5 27.92 -5.47 -12.85
C PRO A 5 27.35 -6.70 -12.14
N ARG A 6 27.47 -6.74 -10.81
CA ARG A 6 26.85 -7.78 -9.98
C ARG A 6 25.42 -7.36 -9.62
N THR A 7 24.49 -8.30 -9.67
CA THR A 7 23.14 -8.08 -9.15
C THR A 7 23.19 -8.09 -7.62
N ARG A 8 22.35 -7.28 -6.97
CA ARG A 8 22.16 -7.25 -5.52
C ARG A 8 20.67 -7.21 -5.19
N LYS A 9 20.31 -7.62 -3.98
CA LYS A 9 18.96 -7.43 -3.49
C LYS A 9 18.63 -5.92 -3.43
N PRO A 10 17.38 -5.53 -3.69
CA PRO A 10 16.91 -4.17 -3.50
C PRO A 10 17.23 -3.67 -2.08
N ILE A 11 17.60 -2.40 -1.96
CA ILE A 11 17.85 -1.74 -0.68
C ILE A 11 16.78 -0.68 -0.54
N LEU A 12 15.84 -0.88 0.39
CA LEU A 12 14.78 0.07 0.65
C LEU A 12 15.28 1.15 1.63
N PRO A 13 14.99 2.43 1.37
CA PRO A 13 15.19 3.48 2.35
C PRO A 13 14.24 3.28 3.55
N LYS A 14 14.65 3.75 4.73
CA LYS A 14 13.81 3.77 5.93
C LYS A 14 12.91 5.00 5.92
N PHE A 15 11.65 4.83 6.30
CA PHE A 15 10.66 5.91 6.32
C PHE A 15 10.89 6.90 7.46
N ALA A 16 11.15 6.43 8.69
CA ALA A 16 11.37 7.30 9.84
C ALA A 16 12.48 6.79 10.77
N ALA A 17 13.20 7.72 11.39
CA ALA A 17 14.22 7.42 12.41
C ALA A 17 13.59 7.45 13.81
N GLY A 18 12.90 6.38 14.22
CA GLY A 18 12.52 6.23 15.64
C GLY A 18 11.28 5.38 15.95
N THR A 19 10.30 5.34 15.06
CA THR A 19 9.09 4.51 15.19
C THR A 19 9.20 3.24 14.33
N SER A 20 8.55 2.17 14.78
CA SER A 20 8.38 0.95 14.00
C SER A 20 7.52 1.25 12.77
N GLU A 21 8.06 1.02 11.56
CA GLU A 21 7.33 1.22 10.30
C GLU A 21 6.06 0.36 10.25
N ALA A 22 6.07 -0.81 10.89
CA ALA A 22 4.90 -1.68 10.98
C ALA A 22 3.77 -1.03 11.78
N ASP A 23 4.08 -0.45 12.94
CA ASP A 23 3.07 0.18 13.81
C ASP A 23 2.52 1.45 13.16
N GLU A 24 3.39 2.22 12.51
CA GLU A 24 2.97 3.43 11.79
C GLU A 24 2.09 3.09 10.58
N LEU A 25 2.42 2.03 9.84
CA LEU A 25 1.59 1.55 8.74
C LEU A 25 0.20 1.16 9.24
N ARG A 26 0.09 0.38 10.32
CA ARG A 26 -1.20 -0.02 10.89
C ARG A 26 -2.02 1.20 11.29
N ARG A 27 -1.41 2.14 12.01
CA ARG A 27 -2.08 3.35 12.48
C ARG A 27 -2.65 4.16 11.31
N GLN A 28 -1.81 4.50 10.32
CA GLN A 28 -2.26 5.27 9.16
C GLN A 28 -3.31 4.52 8.32
N ALA A 29 -3.20 3.21 8.18
CA ALA A 29 -4.12 2.42 7.39
C ALA A 29 -5.51 2.33 8.04
N HIS A 30 -5.61 2.13 9.36
CA HIS A 30 -6.90 2.13 10.06
C HIS A 30 -7.58 3.50 10.09
N GLU A 31 -6.80 4.57 10.31
CA GLU A 31 -7.30 5.94 10.25
C GLU A 31 -7.79 6.27 8.84
N GLY A 32 -7.00 5.92 7.82
CA GLY A 32 -7.33 6.12 6.41
C GLY A 32 -8.57 5.35 5.98
N LEU A 33 -8.72 4.10 6.41
CA LEU A 33 -9.92 3.31 6.14
C LEU A 33 -11.17 3.98 6.73
N THR A 34 -11.07 4.45 7.97
CA THR A 34 -12.18 5.13 8.66
C THR A 34 -12.61 6.40 7.90
N ALA A 35 -11.65 7.18 7.41
CA ALA A 35 -11.91 8.35 6.58
C ALA A 35 -12.57 7.97 5.24
N ARG A 36 -12.07 6.93 4.56
CA ARG A 36 -12.64 6.46 3.28
C ARG A 36 -14.10 5.99 3.43
N LEU A 37 -14.40 5.24 4.49
CA LEU A 37 -15.75 4.73 4.75
C LEU A 37 -16.73 5.85 5.13
N ALA A 38 -16.26 6.93 5.76
CA ALA A 38 -17.10 8.08 6.07
C ALA A 38 -17.52 8.87 4.82
N GLU A 39 -16.73 8.84 3.74
CA GLU A 39 -16.98 9.57 2.49
C GLU A 39 -17.80 8.78 1.46
N GLN A 40 -17.86 7.45 1.57
CA GLN A 40 -18.50 6.60 0.55
C GLN A 40 -19.89 6.09 0.96
N GLU A 41 -20.83 6.22 0.03
CA GLU A 41 -22.16 5.61 0.14
C GLU A 41 -22.21 4.25 -0.58
N GLY A 42 -22.96 3.29 -0.02
CA GLY A 42 -23.20 1.98 -0.66
C GLY A 42 -22.02 1.00 -0.55
N VAL A 43 -21.22 1.11 0.52
CA VAL A 43 -20.10 0.22 0.81
C VAL A 43 -20.55 -1.09 1.47
N ALA A 44 -19.72 -2.14 1.33
CA ALA A 44 -19.84 -3.36 2.11
C ALA A 44 -19.80 -3.07 3.63
N PRO A 45 -20.19 -4.01 4.50
CA PRO A 45 -20.10 -3.82 5.94
C PRO A 45 -18.67 -3.45 6.37
N GLU A 46 -18.54 -2.46 7.25
CA GLU A 46 -17.24 -1.98 7.76
C GLU A 46 -16.36 -3.11 8.29
N GLU A 47 -16.97 -4.11 8.90
CA GLU A 47 -16.29 -5.31 9.42
C GLU A 47 -15.54 -6.07 8.32
N GLU A 48 -16.10 -6.17 7.11
CA GLU A 48 -15.45 -6.85 5.98
C GLU A 48 -14.18 -6.10 5.53
N TYR A 49 -14.23 -4.76 5.53
CA TYR A 49 -13.06 -3.94 5.25
C TYR A 49 -11.99 -4.08 6.32
N ARG A 50 -12.37 -4.07 7.61
CA ARG A 50 -11.42 -4.20 8.72
C ARG A 50 -10.71 -5.55 8.69
N GLN A 51 -11.46 -6.64 8.48
CA GLN A 51 -10.89 -7.97 8.32
C GLN A 51 -9.92 -8.06 7.14
N ARG A 52 -10.30 -7.50 5.98
CA ARG A 52 -9.43 -7.48 4.81
C ARG A 52 -8.17 -6.64 5.06
N LEU A 53 -8.32 -5.47 5.68
CA LEU A 53 -7.23 -4.58 6.01
C LEU A 53 -6.22 -5.27 6.93
N ASP A 54 -6.67 -5.91 8.01
CA ASP A 54 -5.80 -6.59 8.96
C ASP A 54 -5.03 -7.74 8.32
N PHE A 55 -5.69 -8.54 7.48
CA PHE A 55 -5.03 -9.59 6.69
C PHE A 55 -3.94 -9.02 5.78
N GLU A 56 -4.23 -7.96 5.03
CA GLU A 56 -3.24 -7.34 4.13
C GLU A 56 -2.07 -6.73 4.90
N LEU A 57 -2.33 -6.06 6.02
CA LEU A 57 -1.31 -5.48 6.90
C LEU A 57 -0.37 -6.57 7.45
N ASP A 58 -0.91 -7.69 7.92
CA ASP A 58 -0.13 -8.83 8.41
C ASP A 58 0.81 -9.37 7.33
N VAL A 59 0.32 -9.51 6.10
CA VAL A 59 1.13 -9.94 4.96
C VAL A 59 2.24 -8.94 4.65
N ILE A 60 1.93 -7.65 4.54
CA ILE A 60 2.90 -6.60 4.21
C ILE A 60 4.01 -6.52 5.26
N ILE A 61 3.64 -6.57 6.54
CA ILE A 61 4.60 -6.54 7.66
C ILE A 61 5.47 -7.79 7.66
N LYS A 62 4.88 -8.97 7.47
CA LYS A 62 5.62 -10.25 7.41
C LYS A 62 6.62 -10.29 6.25
N MET A 63 6.29 -9.62 5.14
CA MET A 63 7.14 -9.54 3.95
C MET A 63 8.17 -8.39 4.00
N ASP A 64 8.21 -7.62 5.09
CA ASP A 64 9.16 -6.52 5.31
C ASP A 64 9.00 -5.37 4.28
N PHE A 65 7.75 -5.06 3.92
CA PHE A 65 7.42 -3.92 3.05
C PHE A 65 6.70 -2.72 3.68
N PRO A 66 6.60 -2.53 5.01
CA PRO A 66 5.84 -1.41 5.55
C PRO A 66 6.43 -0.04 5.17
N GLY A 67 7.76 0.10 5.20
CA GLY A 67 8.44 1.33 4.79
C GLY A 67 8.17 1.72 3.34
N TYR A 68 8.08 0.74 2.43
CA TYR A 68 7.75 1.01 1.02
C TYR A 68 6.37 1.65 0.86
N PHE A 69 5.35 1.09 1.51
CA PHE A 69 3.99 1.64 1.47
C PHE A 69 3.92 3.05 2.07
N LEU A 70 4.59 3.27 3.20
CA LEU A 70 4.62 4.58 3.86
C LEU A 70 5.28 5.65 2.97
N ILE A 71 6.39 5.33 2.32
CA ILE A 71 7.07 6.25 1.40
C ILE A 71 6.19 6.58 0.19
N VAL A 72 5.56 5.58 -0.43
CA VAL A 72 4.67 5.80 -1.58
C VAL A 72 3.45 6.62 -1.17
N ALA A 73 2.86 6.33 -0.01
CA ALA A 73 1.74 7.09 0.53
C ALA A 73 2.10 8.56 0.78
N ASP A 74 3.25 8.81 1.42
CA ASP A 74 3.74 10.16 1.69
C ASP A 74 3.99 10.95 0.40
N PHE A 75 4.64 10.31 -0.58
CA PHE A 75 4.88 10.90 -1.90
C PHE A 75 3.57 11.31 -2.60
N ILE A 76 2.57 10.43 -2.60
CA ILE A 76 1.28 10.70 -3.25
C ILE A 76 0.50 11.79 -2.50
N LYS A 77 0.48 11.76 -1.17
CA LYS A 77 -0.16 12.79 -0.34
C LYS A 77 0.49 14.16 -0.58
N TRP A 78 1.81 14.21 -0.61
CA TRP A 78 2.55 15.44 -0.90
C TRP A 78 2.26 15.95 -2.32
N ALA A 79 2.31 15.10 -3.33
CA ALA A 79 2.01 15.48 -4.71
C ALA A 79 0.58 16.05 -4.84
N LYS A 80 -0.43 15.38 -4.26
CA LYS A 80 -1.82 15.85 -4.21
C LYS A 80 -1.92 17.22 -3.50
N ALA A 81 -1.22 17.41 -2.39
CA ALA A 81 -1.20 18.68 -1.65
C ALA A 81 -0.48 19.83 -2.38
N GLN A 82 0.35 19.52 -3.39
CA GLN A 82 1.01 20.51 -4.26
C GLN A 82 0.30 20.69 -5.60
N ASP A 83 -0.93 20.16 -5.74
CA ASP A 83 -1.70 20.13 -6.99
C ASP A 83 -0.93 19.49 -8.17
N ILE A 84 -0.01 18.56 -7.88
CA ILE A 84 0.74 17.81 -8.89
C ILE A 84 -0.08 16.58 -9.30
N PRO A 85 -0.47 16.46 -10.58
CA PRO A 85 -1.19 15.30 -11.06
C PRO A 85 -0.35 14.02 -10.94
N VAL A 86 -0.90 13.00 -10.29
CA VAL A 86 -0.32 11.66 -10.26
C VAL A 86 -0.94 10.82 -11.37
N GLY A 87 -0.12 10.07 -12.10
CA GLY A 87 -0.57 9.24 -13.22
C GLY A 87 -1.59 8.17 -12.79
N PRO A 88 -2.41 7.64 -13.72
CA PRO A 88 -3.47 6.68 -13.41
C PRO A 88 -2.97 5.25 -13.16
N GLY A 89 -1.74 4.92 -13.57
CA GLY A 89 -1.16 3.58 -13.40
C GLY A 89 -0.89 3.27 -11.93
N ARG A 90 -1.45 2.15 -11.43
CA ARG A 90 -1.17 1.62 -10.09
C ARG A 90 -0.95 0.10 -10.11
N GLY A 91 -0.62 -0.44 -11.29
CA GLY A 91 -0.48 -1.87 -11.53
C GLY A 91 -1.60 -2.70 -10.93
N SER A 92 -1.22 -3.82 -10.30
CA SER A 92 -2.11 -4.64 -9.48
C SER A 92 -2.40 -4.04 -8.09
N GLY A 93 -1.75 -2.94 -7.72
CA GLY A 93 -1.91 -2.26 -6.43
C GLY A 93 -3.32 -1.75 -6.14
N ALA A 94 -4.16 -1.58 -7.18
CA ALA A 94 -5.59 -1.30 -7.02
C ALA A 94 -6.36 -2.39 -6.26
N GLY A 95 -5.82 -3.61 -6.14
CA GLY A 95 -6.42 -4.71 -5.40
C GLY A 95 -6.18 -4.70 -3.89
N SER A 96 -5.50 -3.68 -3.34
CA SER A 96 -5.18 -3.58 -1.91
C SER A 96 -6.08 -2.58 -1.18
N VAL A 97 -6.75 -3.04 -0.12
CA VAL A 97 -7.47 -2.17 0.83
C VAL A 97 -6.47 -1.27 1.56
N VAL A 98 -5.26 -1.74 1.86
CA VAL A 98 -4.22 -0.91 2.49
C VAL A 98 -3.83 0.26 1.57
N ALA A 99 -3.61 -0.01 0.27
CA ALA A 99 -3.28 1.04 -0.69
C ALA A 99 -4.40 2.07 -0.84
N TRP A 100 -5.66 1.59 -0.87
CA TRP A 100 -6.83 2.46 -0.96
C TRP A 100 -7.01 3.33 0.31
N SER A 101 -6.82 2.72 1.49
CA SER A 101 -6.88 3.39 2.79
C SER A 101 -5.80 4.46 2.93
N LEU A 102 -4.60 4.20 2.43
CA LEU A 102 -3.49 5.16 2.43
C LEU A 102 -3.58 6.22 1.31
N THR A 103 -4.67 6.25 0.54
CA THR A 103 -4.90 7.17 -0.59
C THR A 103 -3.94 7.00 -1.78
N ILE A 104 -3.19 5.89 -1.80
CA ILE A 104 -2.29 5.51 -2.90
C ILE A 104 -3.12 5.21 -4.16
N THR A 105 -4.22 4.48 -3.96
CA THR A 105 -5.21 4.17 -4.99
C THR A 105 -6.54 4.85 -4.65
N ASP A 106 -7.31 5.16 -5.69
CA ASP A 106 -8.59 5.86 -5.58
C ASP A 106 -9.79 4.93 -5.87
N LEU A 107 -9.55 3.62 -6.00
CA LEU A 107 -10.55 2.62 -6.33
C LEU A 107 -10.74 1.65 -5.17
N ASP A 108 -11.99 1.41 -4.81
CA ASP A 108 -12.40 0.49 -3.74
C ASP A 108 -12.29 -0.97 -4.20
N PRO A 109 -11.34 -1.76 -3.68
CA PRO A 109 -11.11 -3.12 -4.15
C PRO A 109 -12.24 -4.08 -3.80
N LEU A 110 -12.93 -3.91 -2.67
CA LEU A 110 -14.02 -4.83 -2.28
C LEU A 110 -15.22 -4.65 -3.19
N ARG A 111 -15.59 -3.40 -3.48
CA ARG A 111 -16.70 -3.09 -4.39
C ARG A 111 -16.53 -3.68 -5.79
N PHE A 112 -15.29 -3.77 -6.28
CA PHE A 112 -14.99 -4.29 -7.62
C PHE A 112 -14.45 -5.72 -7.62
N GLY A 113 -14.41 -6.40 -6.46
CA GLY A 113 -13.92 -7.77 -6.34
C GLY A 113 -12.45 -7.94 -6.74
N LEU A 114 -11.63 -6.92 -6.49
CA LEU A 114 -10.20 -6.96 -6.81
C LEU A 114 -9.42 -7.75 -5.75
N LEU A 115 -8.43 -8.50 -6.22
CA LEU A 115 -7.69 -9.46 -5.39
C LEU A 115 -6.31 -8.91 -5.03
N PHE A 116 -6.03 -8.81 -3.73
CA PHE A 116 -4.75 -8.41 -3.15
C PHE A 116 -3.62 -9.36 -3.54
N GLU A 117 -3.91 -10.65 -3.65
CA GLU A 117 -2.95 -11.71 -3.94
C GLU A 117 -2.36 -11.59 -5.35
N ARG A 118 -3.02 -10.85 -6.25
CA ARG A 118 -2.46 -10.48 -7.56
C ARG A 118 -1.42 -9.37 -7.47
N PHE A 119 -1.45 -8.59 -6.40
CA PHE A 119 -0.48 -7.56 -6.09
C PHE A 119 0.67 -8.12 -5.26
N LEU A 120 0.36 -8.70 -4.10
CA LEU A 120 1.35 -9.24 -3.18
C LEU A 120 0.94 -10.65 -2.75
N ASN A 121 1.71 -11.65 -3.16
CA ASN A 121 1.47 -13.04 -2.81
C ASN A 121 2.51 -13.52 -1.77
N PRO A 122 2.10 -13.94 -0.56
CA PRO A 122 3.01 -14.49 0.45
C PRO A 122 3.84 -15.68 -0.03
N GLU A 123 3.30 -16.49 -0.94
CA GLU A 123 3.96 -17.69 -1.48
C GLU A 123 4.96 -17.36 -2.59
N ARG A 124 4.90 -16.15 -3.15
CA ARG A 124 5.78 -15.68 -4.21
C ARG A 124 6.42 -14.36 -3.82
N VAL A 125 7.62 -14.43 -3.25
CA VAL A 125 8.45 -13.26 -2.93
C VAL A 125 8.73 -12.48 -4.23
N SER A 126 7.92 -11.46 -4.46
CA SER A 126 8.04 -10.49 -5.53
C SER A 126 7.98 -9.11 -4.90
N MET A 127 8.75 -8.17 -5.46
CA MET A 127 8.74 -6.81 -4.97
C MET A 127 7.37 -6.19 -5.28
N PRO A 128 6.68 -5.58 -4.30
CA PRO A 128 5.49 -4.79 -4.59
C PRO A 128 5.89 -3.59 -5.45
N ASP A 129 5.16 -3.37 -6.54
CA ASP A 129 5.40 -2.25 -7.45
C ASP A 129 4.07 -1.52 -7.74
N PHE A 130 4.01 -0.24 -7.38
CA PHE A 130 2.86 0.62 -7.62
C PHE A 130 2.93 1.36 -8.98
N ASP A 131 3.84 0.95 -9.87
CA ASP A 131 4.16 1.60 -11.17
C ASP A 131 4.42 3.12 -11.01
#